data_AF-A0A950QK62-F1
#
_entry.id   AF-A0A950QK62-F1
#
_cell.length_a   1.000
_cell.length_b   1.000
_cell.length_c   1.000
_cell.angle_alpha   90.00
_cell.angle_beta   90.00
_cell.angle_gamma   90.00
#
_symmetry.space_group_name_H-M   'P 1'
#
loop_
_entity.id
_entity.type
_entity.pdbx_description
1 polymer ?
#
loop_
_entity_poly.entity_id
_entity_poly.type
_entity_poly.pdbx_seq_one_letter_code
_entity_poly.pdbx_strand_id
1 'polypeptide(L)'
;HYNLISALHKSVRNSDVDASLYWLGRMLASGEDPMYIARRVVRMAVEDIGLASPQALSICMAARDAYDFLGTPEGELALAQAVAYLALAPKSNAIYTAFGQVQDDVERTVADPVPLHLRNAPTGLMKAFGYGQGYQYAHNIESKVADMQCLPDNLRDRQYYHPTSEGFERELHKRMEEIVRAREQAKQNPAAKDVKS
;
A
#
# COMPACT_ATOMS: atom_id res chain seq x y z
N HIS A 1 7.45 2.11 -28.85
CA HIS A 1 6.98 1.33 -27.70
C HIS A 1 7.93 1.27 -26.50
N TYR A 2 8.64 0.15 -26.22
CA TYR A 2 9.25 -0.11 -24.89
C TYR A 2 10.25 0.93 -24.38
N ASN A 3 11.06 1.53 -25.25
CA ASN A 3 12.03 2.54 -24.84
C ASN A 3 11.37 3.84 -24.37
N LEU A 4 10.28 4.26 -25.02
CA LEU A 4 9.57 5.49 -24.66
C LEU A 4 8.89 5.36 -23.30
N ILE A 5 8.20 4.25 -23.06
CA ILE A 5 7.55 4.03 -21.76
C ILE A 5 8.55 3.85 -20.63
N SER A 6 9.69 3.20 -20.90
CA SER A 6 10.80 3.09 -19.95
C SER A 6 11.37 4.47 -19.61
N ALA A 7 11.53 5.35 -20.61
CA ALA A 7 12.00 6.71 -20.42
C ALA A 7 11.02 7.55 -19.59
N LEU A 8 9.72 7.53 -19.94
CA LEU A 8 8.66 8.19 -19.17
C LEU A 8 8.69 7.76 -17.69
N HIS A 9 8.72 6.45 -17.45
CA HIS A 9 8.70 5.90 -16.09
C HIS A 9 9.93 6.32 -15.28
N LYS A 10 11.13 6.29 -15.90
CA LYS A 10 12.37 6.72 -15.24
C LYS A 10 12.40 8.24 -14.99
N SER A 11 11.87 9.05 -15.90
CA SER A 11 11.76 10.50 -15.71
C SER A 11 10.84 10.84 -14.55
N VAL A 12 9.68 10.18 -14.44
CA VAL A 12 8.76 10.35 -13.29
C VAL A 12 9.45 9.96 -11.99
N ARG A 13 10.12 8.80 -11.96
CA ARG A 13 10.86 8.31 -10.79
C ARG A 13 11.98 9.27 -10.37
N ASN A 14 12.65 9.90 -11.34
CA ASN A 14 13.73 10.87 -11.12
C ASN A 14 13.21 12.29 -10.85
N SER A 15 11.90 12.49 -10.74
CA SER A 15 11.27 13.79 -10.51
C SER A 15 11.58 14.85 -11.57
N ASP A 16 11.81 14.42 -12.82
CA ASP A 16 12.01 15.31 -13.95
C ASP A 16 10.68 15.52 -14.68
N VAL A 17 9.96 16.60 -14.31
CA VAL A 17 8.62 16.89 -14.83
C VAL A 17 8.64 17.19 -16.33
N ASP A 18 9.63 17.94 -16.80
CA ASP A 18 9.74 18.34 -18.21
C ASP A 18 10.05 17.13 -19.09
N ALA A 19 11.00 16.28 -18.70
CA ALA A 19 11.29 15.04 -19.42
C ALA A 19 10.10 14.08 -19.39
N SER A 20 9.37 14.00 -18.26
CA SER A 20 8.19 13.16 -18.14
C SER A 20 7.09 13.59 -19.12
N LEU A 21 6.78 14.88 -19.18
CA LEU A 21 5.80 15.42 -20.14
C LEU A 21 6.27 15.23 -21.59
N TYR A 22 7.57 15.42 -21.86
CA TYR A 22 8.13 15.18 -23.19
C TYR A 22 7.96 13.71 -23.63
N TRP A 23 8.30 12.74 -22.78
CA TRP A 23 8.16 11.32 -23.12
C TRP A 23 6.71 10.90 -23.26
N LEU A 24 5.80 11.44 -22.43
CA LEU A 24 4.36 11.25 -22.60
C LEU A 24 3.88 11.75 -23.96
N GLY A 25 4.21 13.00 -24.32
CA GLY A 25 3.83 13.60 -25.59
C GLY A 25 4.39 12.81 -26.79
N ARG A 26 5.63 12.31 -26.69
CA ARG A 26 6.23 11.42 -27.70
C ARG A 26 5.47 10.12 -27.86
N MET A 27 4.99 9.52 -26.77
CA MET A 27 4.18 8.30 -26.84
C MET A 27 2.84 8.55 -27.52
N LEU A 28 2.12 9.60 -27.11
CA LEU A 28 0.82 9.98 -27.68
C LEU A 28 0.95 10.28 -29.19
N ALA A 29 1.92 11.11 -29.57
CA ALA A 29 2.18 11.44 -30.98
C ALA A 29 2.59 10.24 -31.84
N SER A 30 3.18 9.20 -31.24
CA SER A 30 3.53 7.96 -31.95
C SER A 30 2.37 6.97 -32.09
N GLY A 31 1.16 7.32 -31.63
CA GLY A 31 -0.03 6.47 -31.73
C GLY A 31 -0.05 5.30 -30.75
N GLU A 32 0.66 5.41 -29.62
CA GLU A 32 0.62 4.40 -28.57
C GLU A 32 -0.76 4.32 -27.94
N ASP A 33 -1.21 3.09 -27.58
CA ASP A 33 -2.49 2.89 -26.88
C ASP A 33 -2.55 3.78 -25.61
N PRO A 34 -3.44 4.77 -25.55
CA PRO A 34 -3.53 5.68 -24.40
C PRO A 34 -3.91 4.96 -23.11
N MET A 35 -4.67 3.86 -23.20
CA MET A 35 -4.99 3.04 -22.02
C MET A 35 -3.76 2.23 -21.58
N TYR A 36 -2.83 1.89 -22.48
CA TYR A 36 -1.52 1.37 -22.10
C TYR A 36 -0.71 2.40 -21.31
N ILE A 37 -0.69 3.66 -21.76
CA ILE A 37 -0.04 4.75 -21.04
C ILE A 37 -0.68 4.92 -19.66
N ALA A 38 -2.01 5.01 -19.58
CA ALA A 38 -2.75 5.16 -18.33
C ALA A 38 -2.44 4.05 -17.32
N ARG A 39 -2.42 2.78 -17.76
CA ARG A 39 -2.01 1.64 -16.92
C ARG A 39 -0.61 1.82 -16.33
N ARG A 40 0.33 2.37 -17.10
CA ARG A 40 1.71 2.59 -16.65
C ARG A 40 1.82 3.80 -15.72
N VAL A 41 1.05 4.86 -15.94
CA VAL A 41 0.96 6.01 -15.03
C VAL A 41 0.40 5.57 -13.67
N VAL A 42 -0.69 4.79 -13.65
CA VAL A 42 -1.23 4.17 -12.43
C VAL A 42 -0.19 3.29 -11.74
N ARG A 43 0.61 2.53 -12.50
CA ARG A 43 1.68 1.71 -11.94
C ARG A 43 2.75 2.56 -11.24
N MET A 44 3.17 3.68 -11.82
CA MET A 44 4.13 4.60 -11.19
C MET A 44 3.59 5.14 -9.85
N ALA A 45 2.30 5.46 -9.77
CA ALA A 45 1.68 5.96 -8.53
C ALA A 45 1.84 5.00 -7.34
N VAL A 46 1.71 3.69 -7.56
CA VAL A 46 1.82 2.69 -6.48
C VAL A 46 3.22 2.13 -6.27
N GLU A 47 4.10 2.23 -7.28
CA GLU A 47 5.47 1.70 -7.23
C GLU A 47 6.48 2.74 -6.74
N ASP A 48 6.40 3.97 -7.24
CA ASP A 48 7.43 4.99 -7.07
C ASP A 48 7.01 6.14 -6.14
N ILE A 49 5.70 6.36 -5.99
CA ILE A 49 5.13 7.40 -5.13
C ILE A 49 4.61 6.78 -3.83
N GLY A 50 3.82 5.71 -3.94
CA GLY A 50 3.39 4.90 -2.82
C GLY A 50 2.61 5.71 -1.78
N LEU A 51 2.91 5.46 -0.50
CA LEU A 51 2.26 6.15 0.61
C LEU A 51 2.89 7.51 0.96
N ALA A 52 3.96 7.92 0.27
CA ALA A 52 4.51 9.26 0.43
C ALA A 52 3.55 10.33 -0.12
N SER A 53 2.69 9.97 -1.08
CA SER A 53 1.52 10.74 -1.50
C SER A 53 0.32 9.81 -1.72
N PRO A 54 -0.51 9.56 -0.68
CA PRO A 54 -1.62 8.61 -0.74
C PRO A 54 -2.69 8.91 -1.79
N GLN A 55 -2.75 10.14 -2.30
CA GLN A 55 -3.73 10.62 -3.27
C GLN A 55 -3.31 10.29 -4.72
N ALA A 56 -2.05 9.94 -4.94
CA ALA A 56 -1.47 9.73 -6.26
C ALA A 56 -2.24 8.70 -7.09
N LEU A 57 -2.61 7.57 -6.48
CA LEU A 57 -3.41 6.54 -7.15
C LEU A 57 -4.77 7.10 -7.60
N SER A 58 -5.49 7.79 -6.72
CA SER A 58 -6.81 8.36 -7.04
C SER A 58 -6.73 9.40 -8.17
N ILE A 59 -5.69 10.23 -8.19
CA ILE A 59 -5.45 11.20 -9.27
C ILE A 59 -5.20 10.48 -10.60
N CYS A 60 -4.42 9.40 -10.60
CA CYS A 60 -4.15 8.62 -11.81
C CYS A 60 -5.39 7.88 -12.32
N MET A 61 -6.22 7.36 -11.41
CA MET A 61 -7.51 6.75 -11.76
C MET A 61 -8.46 7.79 -12.37
N ALA A 62 -8.58 8.97 -11.75
CA ALA A 62 -9.39 10.06 -12.28
C ALA A 62 -8.90 10.53 -13.66
N ALA A 63 -7.59 10.60 -13.87
CA ALA A 63 -7.01 10.93 -15.18
C ALA A 63 -7.31 9.87 -16.24
N ARG A 64 -7.24 8.59 -15.86
CA ARG A 64 -7.65 7.47 -16.73
C ARG A 64 -9.13 7.57 -17.09
N ASP A 65 -10.00 7.85 -16.13
CA ASP A 65 -11.45 7.95 -16.36
C ASP A 65 -11.81 9.18 -17.20
N ALA A 66 -11.14 10.32 -16.95
CA ALA A 66 -11.27 11.50 -17.78
C ALA A 66 -10.81 11.23 -19.23
N TYR A 67 -9.72 10.49 -19.41
CA TYR A 67 -9.28 10.07 -20.75
C TYR A 67 -10.34 9.18 -21.42
N ASP A 68 -10.84 8.17 -20.72
CA ASP A 68 -11.86 7.24 -21.22
C ASP A 68 -13.16 7.97 -21.62
N PHE A 69 -13.53 9.00 -20.86
CA PHE A 69 -14.72 9.82 -21.12
C PHE A 69 -14.53 10.82 -22.27
N LEU A 70 -13.38 11.49 -22.36
CA LEU A 70 -13.15 12.57 -23.32
C LEU A 70 -12.56 12.09 -24.65
N GLY A 71 -11.76 11.03 -24.64
CA GLY A 71 -11.01 10.55 -25.81
C GLY A 71 -9.86 11.50 -26.21
N THR A 72 -9.21 11.20 -27.33
CA THR A 72 -8.17 12.09 -27.91
C THR A 72 -8.82 13.18 -28.76
N PRO A 73 -8.32 14.44 -28.71
CA PRO A 73 -7.18 14.91 -27.91
C PRO A 73 -7.49 15.39 -26.48
N GLU A 74 -8.75 15.66 -26.13
CA GLU A 74 -9.11 16.35 -24.89
C GLU A 74 -8.69 15.61 -23.61
N GLY A 75 -8.77 14.28 -23.62
CA GLY A 75 -8.37 13.40 -22.52
C GLY A 75 -6.86 13.33 -22.30
N GLU A 76 -6.03 13.64 -23.30
CA GLU A 76 -4.57 13.56 -23.19
C GLU A 76 -4.03 14.52 -22.12
N LEU A 77 -4.69 15.67 -21.95
CA LEU A 77 -4.35 16.66 -20.94
C LEU A 77 -4.55 16.11 -19.51
N ALA A 78 -5.53 15.22 -19.30
CA ALA A 78 -5.73 14.58 -18.00
C ALA A 78 -4.56 13.64 -17.66
N LEU A 79 -4.05 12.89 -18.64
CA LEU A 79 -2.84 12.06 -18.46
C LEU A 79 -1.60 12.92 -18.20
N ALA A 80 -1.46 14.05 -18.90
CA ALA A 80 -0.37 15.00 -18.68
C ALA A 80 -0.41 15.59 -17.26
N GLN A 81 -1.59 15.97 -16.78
CA GLN A 81 -1.80 16.45 -15.41
C GLN A 81 -1.37 15.41 -14.37
N ALA A 82 -1.77 14.15 -14.55
CA ALA A 82 -1.36 13.07 -13.64
C ALA A 82 0.15 12.82 -13.67
N VAL A 83 0.77 12.78 -14.85
CA VAL A 83 2.23 12.59 -14.99
C VAL A 83 3.01 13.72 -14.31
N ALA A 84 2.59 14.98 -14.48
CA ALA A 84 3.22 16.10 -13.82
C ALA A 84 3.10 16.03 -12.30
N TYR A 85 1.91 15.64 -11.80
CA TYR A 85 1.70 15.40 -10.37
C TYR A 85 2.65 14.33 -9.82
N LEU A 86 2.74 13.17 -10.48
CA LEU A 86 3.62 12.08 -10.05
C LEU A 86 5.10 12.47 -10.06
N ALA A 87 5.54 13.21 -11.09
CA ALA A 87 6.91 13.68 -11.18
C ALA A 87 7.28 14.60 -10.00
N LEU A 88 6.36 15.46 -9.55
CA LEU A 88 6.57 16.38 -8.43
C LEU A 88 6.25 15.79 -7.05
N ALA A 89 5.54 14.66 -6.99
CA ALA A 89 5.17 14.02 -5.73
C ALA A 89 6.41 13.50 -4.96
N PRO A 90 6.37 13.49 -3.62
CA PRO A 90 7.35 12.76 -2.82
C PRO A 90 7.43 11.29 -3.24
N LYS A 91 8.64 10.73 -3.27
CA LYS A 91 8.89 9.38 -3.76
C LYS A 91 9.01 8.39 -2.61
N SER A 92 8.39 7.23 -2.76
CA SER A 92 8.61 6.08 -1.88
C SER A 92 8.27 4.79 -2.61
N ASN A 93 9.21 3.85 -2.56
CA ASN A 93 9.02 2.46 -2.96
C ASN A 93 8.87 1.52 -1.74
N ALA A 94 8.61 2.06 -0.55
CA ALA A 94 8.55 1.28 0.69
C ALA A 94 7.48 0.18 0.63
N ILE A 95 6.28 0.51 0.14
CA ILE A 95 5.20 -0.47 -0.01
C ILE A 95 5.50 -1.53 -1.07
N TYR A 96 6.15 -1.15 -2.17
CA TYR A 96 6.55 -2.07 -3.23
C TYR A 96 7.57 -3.09 -2.70
N THR A 97 8.59 -2.60 -1.99
CA THR A 97 9.63 -3.45 -1.38
C THR A 97 9.04 -4.35 -0.29
N ALA A 98 8.19 -3.81 0.58
CA ALA A 98 7.51 -4.56 1.63
C ALA A 98 6.69 -5.72 1.07
N PHE A 99 5.91 -5.47 0.01
CA PHE A 99 5.09 -6.51 -0.58
C PHE A 99 5.92 -7.58 -1.31
N GLY A 100 7.04 -7.19 -1.95
CA GLY A 100 7.98 -8.17 -2.52
C GLY A 100 8.54 -9.13 -1.46
N GLN A 101 8.93 -8.62 -0.29
CA GLN A 101 9.38 -9.47 0.82
C GLN A 101 8.28 -10.40 1.35
N VAL A 102 7.03 -9.93 1.39
CA VAL A 102 5.89 -10.78 1.75
C VAL A 102 5.72 -11.90 0.73
N GLN A 103 5.85 -11.63 -0.57
CA GLN A 103 5.75 -12.65 -1.60
C GLN A 103 6.84 -13.72 -1.43
N ASP A 104 8.08 -13.31 -1.16
CA ASP A 104 9.19 -14.23 -0.90
C ASP A 104 8.95 -15.13 0.32
N ASP A 105 8.44 -14.57 1.42
CA ASP A 105 8.17 -15.34 2.64
C ASP A 105 6.93 -16.25 2.44
N VAL A 106 5.89 -15.82 1.72
CA VAL A 106 4.70 -16.64 1.40
C VAL A 106 5.07 -17.89 0.60
N GLU A 107 5.98 -17.78 -0.37
CA GLU A 107 6.49 -18.95 -1.12
C GLU A 107 7.19 -19.98 -0.22
N ARG A 108 7.78 -19.53 0.90
CA ARG A 108 8.53 -20.38 1.84
C ARG A 108 7.67 -20.91 2.99
N THR A 109 6.49 -20.33 3.22
CA THR A 109 5.61 -20.58 4.38
C THR A 109 4.25 -21.14 4.00
N VAL A 110 4.12 -21.75 2.82
CA VAL A 110 2.86 -22.25 2.25
C VAL A 110 2.07 -23.17 3.20
N ALA A 111 2.77 -23.96 4.02
CA ALA A 111 2.14 -24.89 4.95
C ALA A 111 1.81 -24.27 6.32
N ASP A 112 2.23 -23.03 6.58
CA ASP A 112 2.03 -22.41 7.88
C ASP A 112 0.55 -22.05 8.06
N PRO A 113 -0.07 -22.51 9.14
CA PRO A 113 -1.48 -22.26 9.33
C PRO A 113 -1.71 -20.87 9.90
N VAL A 114 -2.91 -20.32 9.64
CA VAL A 114 -3.37 -19.10 10.33
C VAL A 114 -3.37 -19.36 11.85
N PRO A 115 -2.84 -18.45 12.68
CA PRO A 115 -2.90 -18.57 14.14
C PRO A 115 -4.33 -18.83 14.64
N LEU A 116 -4.51 -19.74 15.61
CA LEU A 116 -5.84 -20.24 16.02
C LEU A 116 -6.80 -19.11 16.47
N HIS A 117 -6.30 -18.13 17.21
CA HIS A 117 -7.08 -16.98 17.69
C HIS A 117 -7.51 -16.03 16.57
N LEU A 118 -6.92 -16.12 15.37
CA LEU A 118 -7.37 -15.38 14.19
C LEU A 118 -8.34 -16.17 13.29
N ARG A 119 -8.53 -17.46 13.55
CA ARG A 119 -9.44 -18.29 12.74
C ARG A 119 -10.89 -18.00 13.08
N ASN A 120 -11.74 -17.99 12.06
CA ASN A 120 -13.19 -17.94 12.26
C ASN A 120 -13.69 -19.25 12.88
N ALA A 121 -14.63 -19.17 13.83
CA ALA A 121 -15.20 -20.31 14.56
C ALA A 121 -16.73 -20.41 14.42
N PRO A 122 -17.26 -20.60 13.19
CA PRO A 122 -18.70 -20.57 12.92
C PRO A 122 -19.47 -21.78 13.49
N THR A 123 -18.81 -22.91 13.72
CA THR A 123 -19.45 -24.14 14.23
C THR A 123 -19.06 -24.43 15.68
N GLY A 124 -19.91 -25.17 16.40
CA GLY A 124 -19.60 -25.61 17.77
C GLY A 124 -18.34 -26.49 17.86
N LEU A 125 -18.11 -27.34 16.85
CA LEU A 125 -16.91 -28.17 16.77
C LEU A 125 -15.62 -27.34 16.63
N MET A 126 -15.64 -26.29 15.80
CA MET A 126 -14.48 -25.39 15.64
C MET A 126 -14.15 -24.64 16.94
N LYS A 127 -15.17 -24.19 17.68
CA LYS A 127 -14.98 -23.58 19.01
C LYS A 127 -14.39 -24.57 20.01
N ALA A 128 -14.84 -25.82 19.98
CA ALA A 128 -14.29 -26.90 20.81
C ALA A 128 -12.82 -27.19 20.48
N PHE A 129 -12.41 -27.02 19.23
CA PHE A 129 -11.01 -27.08 18.78
C PHE A 129 -10.20 -25.79 19.00
N GLY A 130 -10.73 -24.82 19.74
CA GLY A 130 -10.00 -23.62 20.13
C GLY A 130 -9.95 -22.51 19.08
N TYR A 131 -10.74 -22.59 18.00
CA TYR A 131 -10.75 -21.55 16.98
C TYR A 131 -11.30 -20.24 17.58
N GLY A 132 -10.59 -19.14 17.34
CA GLY A 132 -10.94 -17.82 17.87
C GLY A 132 -10.74 -17.64 19.37
N GLN A 133 -10.31 -18.68 20.11
CA GLN A 133 -9.99 -18.53 21.53
C GLN A 133 -8.77 -17.62 21.70
N GLY A 134 -8.85 -16.65 22.61
CA GLY A 134 -7.80 -15.65 22.81
C GLY A 134 -7.81 -14.47 21.83
N TYR A 135 -8.78 -14.40 20.92
CA TYR A 135 -8.96 -13.23 20.05
C TYR A 135 -9.24 -11.98 20.88
N GLN A 136 -8.47 -10.92 20.64
CA GLN A 136 -8.68 -9.63 21.28
C GLN A 136 -9.33 -8.66 20.29
N TYR A 137 -10.57 -8.29 20.56
CA TYR A 137 -11.29 -7.31 19.74
C TYR A 137 -10.79 -5.90 20.06
N ALA A 138 -9.91 -5.37 19.20
CA ALA A 138 -9.22 -4.10 19.41
C ALA A 138 -10.17 -2.93 19.72
N HIS A 139 -11.38 -2.89 19.13
CA HIS A 139 -12.35 -1.83 19.40
C HIS A 139 -12.85 -1.79 20.85
N ASN A 140 -12.73 -2.87 21.63
CA ASN A 140 -13.10 -2.88 23.05
C ASN A 140 -11.97 -2.40 23.96
N ILE A 141 -10.75 -2.26 23.42
CA ILE A 141 -9.59 -1.77 24.16
C ILE A 141 -9.58 -0.24 24.10
N GLU A 142 -9.26 0.42 25.21
CA GLU A 142 -9.22 1.88 25.31
C GLU A 142 -8.30 2.50 24.24
N SER A 143 -7.09 1.96 24.07
CA SER A 143 -6.13 2.38 23.05
C SER A 143 -6.54 2.04 21.61
N LYS A 144 -7.60 1.24 21.44
CA LYS A 144 -8.02 0.63 20.17
C LYS A 144 -6.93 -0.23 19.51
N VAL A 145 -5.94 -0.69 20.28
CA VAL A 145 -4.82 -1.50 19.82
C VAL A 145 -4.66 -2.71 20.73
N ALA A 146 -4.89 -3.91 20.18
CA ALA A 146 -4.64 -5.16 20.89
C ALA A 146 -3.17 -5.56 20.82
N ASP A 147 -2.66 -6.07 21.94
CA ASP A 147 -1.40 -6.82 21.96
C ASP A 147 -1.70 -8.29 21.69
N MET A 148 -1.79 -8.61 20.41
CA MET A 148 -2.09 -9.93 19.89
C MET A 148 -1.18 -10.20 18.69
N GLN A 149 -0.49 -11.33 18.71
CA GLN A 149 0.32 -11.77 17.58
C GLN A 149 -0.59 -12.01 16.38
N CYS A 150 -0.29 -11.41 15.22
CA CYS A 150 -1.07 -11.65 14.00
C CYS A 150 -0.33 -12.49 12.97
N LEU A 151 1.00 -12.42 12.95
CA LEU A 151 1.83 -13.26 12.09
C LEU A 151 1.95 -14.69 12.65
N PRO A 152 2.18 -15.70 11.81
CA PRO A 152 2.57 -17.04 12.26
C PRO A 152 3.82 -17.02 13.15
N ASP A 153 4.02 -18.06 13.96
CA ASP A 153 5.07 -18.13 14.97
C ASP A 153 6.49 -17.99 14.41
N ASN A 154 6.74 -18.52 13.22
CA ASN A 154 8.02 -18.42 12.52
C ASN A 154 8.28 -17.02 11.92
N LEU A 155 7.25 -16.16 11.82
CA LEU A 155 7.34 -14.79 11.31
C LEU A 155 7.00 -13.74 12.37
N ARG A 156 6.87 -14.12 13.64
CA ARG A 156 6.38 -13.26 14.73
C ARG A 156 7.08 -11.89 14.85
N ASP A 157 8.37 -11.83 14.55
CA ASP A 157 9.19 -10.63 14.68
C ASP A 157 9.50 -9.98 13.31
N ARG A 158 8.90 -10.48 12.22
CA ARG A 158 9.05 -9.88 10.89
C ARG A 158 8.41 -8.49 10.85
N GLN A 159 9.15 -7.57 10.25
CA GLN A 159 8.66 -6.26 9.85
C GLN A 159 8.92 -6.12 8.35
N TYR A 160 7.86 -5.88 7.57
CA TYR A 160 7.96 -5.73 6.11
C TYR A 160 7.93 -4.27 5.70
N TYR A 161 7.03 -3.49 6.30
CA TYR A 161 6.80 -2.10 5.93
C TYR A 161 7.70 -1.17 6.72
N HIS A 162 8.65 -0.55 6.02
CA HIS A 162 9.59 0.44 6.55
C HIS A 162 9.33 1.78 5.86
N PRO A 163 8.45 2.65 6.41
CA PRO A 163 8.14 3.93 5.80
C PRO A 163 9.38 4.82 5.72
N THR A 164 9.49 5.59 4.64
CA THR A 164 10.53 6.59 4.44
C THR A 164 10.24 7.87 5.25
N SER A 165 11.18 8.82 5.20
CA SER A 165 10.98 10.18 5.71
C SER A 165 10.26 11.10 4.73
N GLU A 166 9.76 10.60 3.60
CA GLU A 166 9.19 11.41 2.52
C GLU A 166 7.68 11.61 2.65
N GLY A 167 7.21 12.81 2.29
CA GLY A 167 5.79 13.14 2.22
C GLY A 167 4.99 12.71 3.45
N PHE A 168 3.89 11.98 3.21
CA PHE A 168 2.96 11.51 4.23
C PHE A 168 3.48 10.30 5.03
N GLU A 169 4.54 9.61 4.55
CA GLU A 169 5.09 8.47 5.29
C GLU A 169 5.70 8.85 6.63
N ARG A 170 6.10 10.13 6.83
CA ARG A 170 6.48 10.64 8.15
C ARG A 170 5.37 10.50 9.18
N GLU A 171 4.13 10.78 8.79
CA GLU A 171 2.99 10.66 9.70
C GLU A 171 2.63 9.19 9.92
N LEU A 172 2.81 8.35 8.91
CA LEU A 172 2.65 6.90 9.07
C LEU A 172 3.72 6.31 10.00
N HIS A 173 4.96 6.79 9.93
CA HIS A 173 6.03 6.38 10.84
C HIS A 173 5.68 6.73 12.30
N LYS A 174 5.27 7.98 12.57
CA LYS A 174 4.80 8.39 13.90
C LYS A 174 3.63 7.53 14.37
N ARG A 175 2.66 7.26 13.47
CA ARG A 175 1.51 6.41 13.80
C ARG A 175 1.95 4.98 14.15
N MET A 176 2.95 4.43 13.48
CA MET A 176 3.50 3.12 13.81
C MET A 176 4.17 3.12 15.20
N GLU A 177 4.92 4.16 15.56
CA GLU A 177 5.49 4.31 16.90
C GLU A 177 4.41 4.38 17.99
N GLU A 178 3.34 5.15 17.77
CA GLU A 178 2.20 5.22 18.68
C GLU A 178 1.56 3.86 18.90
N ILE A 179 1.39 3.07 17.83
CA ILE A 179 0.83 1.72 17.89
C ILE A 179 1.73 0.80 18.72
N VAL A 180 3.06 0.90 18.58
CA VAL A 180 4.01 0.13 19.39
C VAL A 180 3.89 0.51 20.87
N ARG A 181 3.90 1.80 21.19
CA ARG A 181 3.73 2.29 22.58
C ARG A 181 2.40 1.85 23.19
N ALA A 182 1.31 1.90 22.42
CA ALA A 182 -0.01 1.45 22.85
C ALA A 182 -0.03 -0.06 23.16
N ARG A 183 0.68 -0.89 22.37
CA ARG A 183 0.83 -2.32 22.65
C ARG A 183 1.63 -2.58 23.92
N GLU A 184 2.71 -1.84 24.15
CA GLU A 184 3.52 -1.96 25.37
C GLU A 184 2.71 -1.60 26.63
N GLN A 185 1.88 -0.55 26.56
CA GLN A 185 0.98 -0.19 27.65
C GLN A 185 -0.08 -1.27 27.91
N ALA A 186 -0.66 -1.84 26.84
CA ALA A 186 -1.63 -2.93 26.95
C ALA A 186 -1.03 -4.22 27.56
N LYS A 187 0.27 -4.46 27.38
CA LYS A 187 1.02 -5.55 28.07
C LYS A 187 1.12 -5.30 29.57
N GLN A 188 1.39 -4.06 29.97
CA GLN A 188 1.63 -3.68 31.35
C GLN A 188 0.37 -3.59 32.21
N ASN A 189 -0.82 -3.44 31.59
CA ASN A 189 -2.09 -3.36 32.31
C ASN A 189 -3.13 -4.40 31.81
N PRO A 190 -2.97 -5.70 32.16
CA PRO A 190 -3.87 -6.76 31.68
C PRO A 190 -5.29 -6.68 32.25
N ALA A 191 -5.52 -5.90 33.32
CA ALA A 191 -6.77 -5.84 34.08
C ALA A 191 -7.95 -5.20 33.33
N ALA A 192 -7.74 -4.61 32.15
CA ALA A 192 -8.80 -4.08 31.28
C ALA A 192 -9.35 -5.10 30.26
N LYS A 193 -8.84 -6.35 30.27
CA LYS A 193 -9.21 -7.39 29.28
C LYS A 193 -10.59 -8.03 29.51
N ASP A 194 -11.18 -7.86 30.69
CA ASP A 194 -12.46 -8.48 31.08
C ASP A 194 -13.63 -7.48 31.13
N VAL A 195 -13.97 -6.86 29.98
CA VAL A 195 -15.28 -6.22 29.84
C VAL A 195 -16.09 -6.92 28.76
N LYS A 196 -16.89 -7.88 29.27
CA LYS A 196 -18.12 -8.50 28.74
C LYS A 196 -17.98 -9.63 27.72
N SER A 197 -18.20 -10.84 28.27
CA SER A 197 -18.97 -11.95 27.69
C SER A 197 -20.33 -11.53 27.15
#